data_AF-A0A5C1YJ08-F1
#
_entry.id   AF-A0A5C1YJ08-F1
#
_cell.length_a   1.000
_cell.length_b   1.000
_cell.length_c   1.000
_cell.angle_alpha   90.00
_cell.angle_beta   90.00
_cell.angle_gamma   90.00
#
_symmetry.space_group_name_H-M   'P 1'
#
loop_
_entity.id
_entity.type
_entity.pdbx_description
1 polymer ?
#
loop_
_entity_poly.entity_id
_entity_poly.type
_entity_poly.pdbx_seq_one_letter_code
_entity_poly.pdbx_strand_id
1 'polypeptide(L)'
;MSDALWWVPSLVVFGAAALIAAGAVVGVRRLGAGREQRALAGVRRDEVDAKVLIVRADEAVREAEREAAFVEAGFGAEAADRFRAEVERARGPLREAMLLQQRLDDAIPDTAAQRRDWSRRIAELCAAALEIVERADASAAAARAAERDAVGRLPQLRERAAALEARHAEALTQFDAVATRYAESALASSRDAAARAAAALAEALRIDAGAASTTGALDAAAVSRLEAVLARAERELADAESAERRLDDAAAALTDDEQRLAAALAAARTEADAAARDLADPRLSAAAEELGAAIAACSAALAQAPTGLPDPVARQARLRALHDRLDTALAEVRRAGGRLDGARSALAGALSIAEHTLREASAVIDRGRGRVGADARTRLADAERELVVARQEPDPVAALDAARRAAARAADADALARYDLSR
;
A
#
# COMPACT_ATOMS: atom_id res chain seq x y z
N MET A 1 -43.33 98.20 -36.83
CA MET A 1 -43.27 97.15 -35.80
C MET A 1 -42.23 96.14 -36.25
N SER A 2 -41.02 96.34 -35.79
CA SER A 2 -39.81 95.59 -36.12
C SER A 2 -39.37 94.89 -34.84
N ASP A 3 -39.87 93.68 -34.62
CA ASP A 3 -39.46 92.76 -33.55
C ASP A 3 -40.14 91.41 -33.81
N ALA A 4 -39.44 90.44 -34.41
CA ALA A 4 -39.77 89.00 -34.31
C ALA A 4 -38.82 88.05 -35.09
N LEU A 5 -37.51 88.32 -35.17
CA LEU A 5 -36.55 87.36 -35.79
C LEU A 5 -35.33 87.04 -34.89
N TRP A 6 -35.44 87.25 -33.58
CA TRP A 6 -34.40 86.88 -32.59
C TRP A 6 -34.24 85.36 -32.40
N TRP A 7 -35.21 84.56 -32.85
CA TRP A 7 -35.18 83.10 -32.82
C TRP A 7 -34.47 82.47 -34.03
N VAL A 8 -34.22 83.25 -35.10
CA VAL A 8 -33.60 82.75 -36.33
C VAL A 8 -32.17 82.25 -36.10
N PRO A 9 -31.28 82.94 -35.35
CA PRO A 9 -29.94 82.42 -35.07
C PRO A 9 -29.98 81.10 -34.29
N SER A 10 -30.87 80.97 -33.30
CA SER A 10 -31.02 79.74 -32.51
C SER A 10 -31.58 78.57 -33.32
N LEU A 11 -32.52 78.83 -34.25
CA LEU A 11 -33.09 77.80 -35.13
C LEU A 11 -32.06 77.32 -36.16
N VAL A 12 -31.20 78.21 -36.65
CA VAL A 12 -30.07 77.84 -37.53
C VAL A 12 -29.06 76.98 -36.79
N VAL A 13 -28.72 77.31 -35.54
CA VAL A 13 -27.78 76.52 -34.72
C VAL A 13 -28.36 75.14 -34.37
N PHE A 14 -29.64 75.07 -33.96
CA PHE A 14 -30.30 73.79 -33.67
C PHE A 14 -30.49 72.93 -34.93
N GLY A 15 -30.86 73.55 -36.07
CA GLY A 15 -30.96 72.86 -37.35
C GLY A 15 -29.62 72.33 -37.84
N ALA A 16 -28.54 73.11 -37.69
CA ALA A 16 -27.18 72.67 -38.00
C ALA A 16 -26.72 71.54 -37.08
N ALA A 17 -26.97 71.64 -35.76
CA ALA A 17 -26.65 70.58 -34.81
C ALA A 17 -27.42 69.28 -35.08
N ALA A 18 -28.70 69.35 -35.43
CA ALA A 18 -29.52 68.20 -35.81
C ALA A 18 -29.02 67.53 -37.11
N LEU A 19 -28.61 68.32 -38.11
CA LEU A 19 -28.02 67.80 -39.35
C LEU A 19 -26.66 67.16 -39.12
N ILE A 20 -25.82 67.73 -38.25
CA ILE A 20 -24.53 67.14 -37.86
C ILE A 20 -24.76 65.84 -37.08
N ALA A 21 -25.72 65.81 -36.14
CA ALA A 21 -26.05 64.60 -35.39
C ALA A 21 -26.63 63.50 -36.30
N ALA A 22 -27.54 63.84 -37.21
CA ALA A 22 -28.06 62.91 -38.20
C ALA A 22 -26.97 62.41 -39.15
N GLY A 23 -26.08 63.30 -39.62
CA GLY A 23 -24.92 62.97 -40.45
C GLY A 23 -23.92 62.07 -39.72
N ALA A 24 -23.68 62.31 -38.43
CA ALA A 24 -22.84 61.46 -37.58
C ALA A 24 -23.47 60.08 -37.38
N VAL A 25 -24.78 59.99 -37.11
CA VAL A 25 -25.50 58.72 -36.98
C VAL A 25 -25.50 57.93 -38.29
N VAL A 26 -25.73 58.59 -39.43
CA VAL A 26 -25.68 57.96 -40.76
C VAL A 26 -24.25 57.55 -41.13
N GLY A 27 -23.25 58.38 -40.81
CA GLY A 27 -21.83 58.10 -41.00
C GLY A 27 -21.36 56.90 -40.18
N VAL A 28 -21.72 56.85 -38.89
CA VAL A 28 -21.43 55.71 -38.00
C VAL A 28 -22.16 54.44 -38.49
N ARG A 29 -23.41 54.55 -38.94
CA ARG A 29 -24.16 53.42 -39.54
C ARG A 29 -23.54 52.92 -40.85
N ARG A 30 -23.12 53.80 -41.76
CA ARG A 30 -22.45 53.43 -43.02
C ARG A 30 -21.07 52.82 -42.78
N LEU A 31 -20.29 53.37 -41.84
CA LEU A 31 -19.01 52.79 -41.42
C LEU A 31 -19.21 51.43 -40.74
N GLY A 32 -20.27 51.27 -39.95
CA GLY A 32 -20.70 49.98 -39.39
C GLY A 32 -21.02 48.95 -40.47
N ALA A 33 -21.85 49.32 -41.45
CA ALA A 33 -22.21 48.45 -42.58
C ALA A 33 -20.99 48.03 -43.44
N GLY A 34 -20.05 48.95 -43.68
CA GLY A 34 -18.82 48.63 -44.43
C GLY A 34 -17.84 47.75 -43.64
N ARG A 35 -17.78 47.87 -42.31
CA ARG A 35 -17.03 46.95 -41.44
C ARG A 35 -17.68 45.56 -41.43
N GLU A 36 -19.01 45.52 -41.35
CA GLU A 36 -19.79 44.28 -41.36
C GLU A 36 -19.62 43.50 -42.67
N GLN A 37 -19.68 44.16 -43.83
CA GLN A 37 -19.43 43.52 -45.13
C GLN A 37 -18.02 42.93 -45.26
N ARG A 38 -16.99 43.62 -44.74
CA ARG A 38 -15.63 43.06 -44.71
C ARG A 38 -15.51 41.89 -43.75
N ALA A 39 -16.18 41.96 -42.60
CA ALA A 39 -16.23 40.86 -41.64
C ALA A 39 -16.91 39.62 -42.26
N LEU A 40 -18.07 39.79 -42.92
CA LEU A 40 -18.78 38.74 -43.67
C LEU A 40 -17.91 38.08 -44.74
N ALA A 41 -17.09 38.87 -45.45
CA ALA A 41 -16.16 38.32 -46.43
C ALA A 41 -15.13 37.36 -45.82
N GLY A 42 -14.70 37.60 -44.58
CA GLY A 42 -13.81 36.72 -43.81
C GLY A 42 -14.50 35.45 -43.32
N VAL A 43 -15.78 35.51 -42.94
CA VAL A 43 -16.55 34.36 -42.42
C VAL A 43 -16.82 33.29 -43.49
N ARG A 44 -16.84 33.68 -44.77
CA ARG A 44 -17.10 32.74 -45.88
C ARG A 44 -16.15 31.55 -45.90
N ARG A 45 -14.90 31.72 -45.47
CA ARG A 45 -13.95 30.61 -45.38
C ARG A 45 -14.35 29.63 -44.27
N ASP A 46 -14.65 30.16 -43.08
CA ASP A 46 -15.10 29.37 -41.93
C ASP A 46 -16.37 28.57 -42.26
N GLU A 47 -17.29 29.15 -43.03
CA GLU A 47 -18.52 28.47 -43.50
C GLU A 47 -18.23 27.35 -44.51
N VAL A 48 -17.29 27.55 -45.44
CA VAL A 48 -16.88 26.50 -46.39
C VAL A 48 -16.22 25.34 -45.65
N ASP A 49 -15.31 25.64 -44.73
CA ASP A 49 -14.62 24.63 -43.92
C ASP A 49 -15.62 23.86 -43.04
N ALA A 50 -16.60 24.57 -42.44
CA ALA A 50 -17.70 23.96 -41.68
C ALA A 50 -18.57 23.03 -42.54
N LYS A 51 -18.93 23.43 -43.77
CA LYS A 51 -19.67 22.58 -44.72
C LYS A 51 -18.91 21.32 -45.08
N VAL A 52 -17.59 21.42 -45.33
CA VAL A 52 -16.73 20.26 -45.59
C VAL A 52 -16.69 19.32 -44.39
N LEU A 53 -16.60 19.84 -43.17
CA LEU A 53 -16.62 19.03 -41.95
C LEU A 53 -17.95 18.31 -41.74
N ILE A 54 -19.09 18.93 -42.06
CA ILE A 54 -20.40 18.27 -42.01
C ILE A 54 -20.43 17.06 -42.94
N VAL A 55 -19.99 17.23 -44.20
CA VAL A 55 -19.97 16.12 -45.17
C VAL A 55 -19.07 14.99 -44.68
N ARG A 56 -17.86 15.30 -44.22
CA ARG A 56 -16.93 14.29 -43.68
C ARG A 56 -17.51 13.54 -42.47
N ALA A 57 -18.14 14.26 -41.55
CA ALA A 57 -18.75 13.65 -40.38
C ALA A 57 -19.96 12.78 -40.74
N ASP A 58 -20.81 13.20 -41.69
CA ASP A 58 -21.93 12.40 -42.20
C ASP A 58 -21.44 11.13 -42.91
N GLU A 59 -20.43 11.24 -43.76
CA GLU A 59 -19.82 10.08 -44.43
C GLU A 59 -19.21 9.09 -43.42
N ALA A 60 -18.45 9.59 -42.44
CA ALA A 60 -17.85 8.76 -41.39
C ALA A 60 -18.89 8.02 -40.55
N VAL A 61 -19.98 8.70 -40.15
CA VAL A 61 -21.07 8.08 -39.39
C VAL A 61 -21.77 6.99 -40.22
N ARG A 62 -22.02 7.24 -41.51
CA ARG A 62 -22.62 6.23 -42.41
C ARG A 62 -21.70 5.04 -42.64
N GLU A 63 -20.40 5.26 -42.75
CA GLU A 63 -19.43 4.17 -42.86
C GLU A 63 -19.43 3.32 -41.59
N ALA A 64 -19.39 3.94 -40.42
CA ALA A 64 -19.46 3.25 -39.14
C ALA A 64 -20.78 2.45 -38.99
N GLU A 65 -21.92 3.00 -39.43
CA GLU A 65 -23.18 2.25 -39.44
C GLU A 65 -23.11 0.97 -40.29
N ARG A 66 -22.39 0.98 -41.42
CA ARG A 66 -22.14 -0.22 -42.23
C ARG A 66 -21.19 -1.18 -41.52
N GLU A 67 -20.17 -0.65 -40.86
CA GLU A 67 -19.19 -1.43 -40.11
C GLU A 67 -19.83 -2.28 -38.99
N ALA A 68 -20.95 -1.83 -38.43
CA ALA A 68 -21.70 -2.59 -37.43
C ALA A 68 -22.08 -4.01 -37.90
N ALA A 69 -22.38 -4.21 -39.18
CA ALA A 69 -22.68 -5.54 -39.72
C ALA A 69 -21.43 -6.45 -39.76
N PHE A 70 -20.26 -5.87 -40.02
CA PHE A 70 -18.98 -6.59 -39.95
C PHE A 70 -18.60 -6.90 -38.50
N VAL A 71 -18.88 -5.99 -37.57
CA VAL A 71 -18.71 -6.23 -36.13
C VAL A 71 -19.65 -7.35 -35.67
N GLU A 72 -20.89 -7.40 -36.16
CA GLU A 72 -21.83 -8.46 -35.83
C GLU A 72 -21.38 -9.82 -36.35
N ALA A 73 -20.93 -9.88 -37.60
CA ALA A 73 -20.43 -11.11 -38.20
C ALA A 73 -19.16 -11.63 -37.50
N GLY A 74 -18.27 -10.75 -37.04
CA GLY A 74 -17.04 -11.13 -36.35
C GLY A 74 -17.21 -11.40 -34.85
N PHE A 75 -17.93 -10.53 -34.15
CA PHE A 75 -17.95 -10.49 -32.68
C PHE A 75 -19.34 -10.73 -32.07
N GLY A 76 -20.36 -10.97 -32.89
CA GLY A 76 -21.72 -11.25 -32.47
C GLY A 76 -22.58 -10.01 -32.18
N ALA A 77 -23.86 -10.27 -31.95
CA ALA A 77 -24.89 -9.24 -31.82
C ALA A 77 -24.64 -8.25 -30.67
N GLU A 78 -24.15 -8.72 -29.52
CA GLU A 78 -23.92 -7.85 -28.35
C GLU A 78 -22.77 -6.85 -28.58
N ALA A 79 -21.70 -7.27 -29.28
CA ALA A 79 -20.62 -6.36 -29.67
C ALA A 79 -21.10 -5.34 -30.70
N ALA A 80 -21.91 -5.78 -31.66
CA ALA A 80 -22.52 -4.91 -32.66
C ALA A 80 -23.50 -3.91 -32.05
N ASP A 81 -24.30 -4.32 -31.06
CA ASP A 81 -25.22 -3.43 -30.32
C ASP A 81 -24.45 -2.32 -29.60
N ARG A 82 -23.33 -2.65 -28.93
CA ARG A 82 -22.46 -1.68 -28.27
C ARG A 82 -21.82 -0.73 -29.28
N PHE A 83 -21.33 -1.26 -30.40
CA PHE A 83 -20.75 -0.44 -31.48
C PHE A 83 -21.80 0.52 -32.06
N ARG A 84 -23.00 0.02 -32.40
CA ARG A 84 -24.13 0.82 -32.87
C ARG A 84 -24.52 1.90 -31.87
N ALA A 85 -24.55 1.58 -30.58
CA ALA A 85 -24.86 2.56 -29.54
C ALA A 85 -23.82 3.69 -29.48
N GLU A 86 -22.52 3.40 -29.64
CA GLU A 86 -21.49 4.44 -29.71
C GLU A 86 -21.59 5.27 -31.01
N VAL A 87 -21.86 4.65 -32.16
CA VAL A 87 -22.10 5.38 -33.42
C VAL A 87 -23.34 6.28 -33.33
N GLU A 88 -24.42 5.84 -32.68
CA GLU A 88 -25.61 6.66 -32.43
C GLU A 88 -25.30 7.93 -31.61
N ARG A 89 -24.28 7.90 -30.75
CA ARG A 89 -23.85 9.11 -30.01
C ARG A 89 -23.24 10.16 -30.92
N ALA A 90 -22.59 9.76 -32.02
CA ALA A 90 -22.03 10.68 -33.01
C ALA A 90 -23.13 11.41 -33.81
N ARG A 91 -24.32 10.81 -33.95
CA ARG A 91 -25.46 11.44 -34.63
C ARG A 91 -26.02 12.66 -33.88
N GLY A 92 -25.86 12.72 -32.55
CA GLY A 92 -26.30 13.86 -31.74
C GLY A 92 -25.63 15.19 -32.18
N PRO A 93 -24.30 15.29 -32.08
CA PRO A 93 -23.56 16.47 -32.53
C PRO A 93 -23.76 16.76 -34.03
N LEU A 94 -23.83 15.73 -34.88
CA LEU A 94 -24.06 15.91 -36.32
C LEU A 94 -25.42 16.55 -36.61
N ARG A 95 -26.49 16.14 -35.92
CA ARG A 95 -27.81 16.78 -36.04
C ARG A 95 -27.78 18.24 -35.60
N GLU A 96 -27.11 18.55 -34.50
CA GLU A 96 -26.96 19.94 -34.02
C GLU A 96 -26.18 20.79 -35.04
N ALA A 97 -25.11 20.24 -35.63
CA ALA A 97 -24.33 20.90 -36.68
C ALA A 97 -25.17 21.19 -37.92
N MET A 98 -25.99 20.23 -38.38
CA MET A 98 -26.91 20.44 -39.51
C MET A 98 -27.98 21.49 -39.21
N LEU A 99 -28.51 21.56 -37.99
CA LEU A 99 -29.45 22.61 -37.59
C LEU A 99 -28.82 24.00 -37.60
N LEU A 100 -27.57 24.14 -37.16
CA LEU A 100 -26.82 25.39 -37.25
C LEU A 100 -26.52 25.76 -38.71
N GLN A 101 -26.20 24.76 -39.54
CA GLN A 101 -26.00 24.96 -40.97
C GLN A 101 -27.27 25.44 -41.68
N GLN A 102 -28.43 24.89 -41.31
CA GLN A 102 -29.73 25.36 -41.81
C GLN A 102 -30.00 26.82 -41.46
N ARG A 103 -29.62 27.26 -40.26
CA ARG A 103 -29.73 28.68 -39.85
C ARG A 103 -28.79 29.57 -40.68
N LEU A 104 -27.54 29.14 -40.90
CA LEU A 104 -26.59 29.89 -41.75
C LEU A 104 -27.04 30.05 -43.21
N ASP A 105 -27.81 29.09 -43.72
CA ASP A 105 -28.33 29.07 -45.09
C ASP A 105 -29.76 29.66 -45.20
N ASP A 106 -30.35 30.17 -44.11
CA ASP A 106 -31.71 30.73 -44.12
C ASP A 106 -31.78 32.14 -44.76
N ALA A 107 -33.00 32.65 -44.95
CA ALA A 107 -33.24 33.94 -45.61
C ALA A 107 -33.09 35.15 -44.66
N ILE A 108 -32.83 34.94 -43.38
CA ILE A 108 -32.73 35.96 -42.34
C ILE A 108 -31.28 36.46 -42.28
N PRO A 109 -31.01 37.77 -42.42
CA PRO A 109 -29.64 38.26 -42.36
C PRO A 109 -29.03 38.17 -40.96
N ASP A 110 -28.05 37.29 -40.77
CA ASP A 110 -27.23 37.23 -39.56
C ASP A 110 -26.02 38.16 -39.59
N THR A 111 -25.55 38.56 -38.40
CA THR A 111 -24.30 39.31 -38.26
C THR A 111 -23.07 38.42 -38.52
N ALA A 112 -21.95 39.01 -38.93
CA ALA A 112 -20.68 38.33 -39.10
C ALA A 112 -20.17 37.68 -37.80
N ALA A 113 -20.55 38.20 -36.63
CA ALA A 113 -20.23 37.58 -35.35
C ALA A 113 -21.01 36.26 -35.16
N GLN A 114 -22.33 36.29 -35.35
CA GLN A 114 -23.18 35.10 -35.25
C GLN A 114 -22.77 34.02 -36.25
N ARG A 115 -22.51 34.39 -37.51
CA ARG A 115 -22.09 33.43 -38.54
C ARG A 115 -20.76 32.75 -38.18
N ARG A 116 -19.77 33.50 -37.66
CA ARG A 116 -18.50 32.91 -37.17
C ARG A 116 -18.71 31.97 -36.00
N ASP A 117 -19.54 32.37 -35.05
CA ASP A 117 -19.78 31.56 -33.85
C ASP A 117 -20.49 30.26 -34.19
N TRP A 118 -21.47 30.29 -35.09
CA TRP A 118 -22.13 29.08 -35.58
C TRP A 118 -21.21 28.22 -36.44
N SER A 119 -20.42 28.80 -37.36
CA SER A 119 -19.44 28.02 -38.14
C SER A 119 -18.39 27.35 -37.25
N ARG A 120 -17.90 28.04 -36.21
CA ARG A 120 -17.00 27.46 -35.21
C ARG A 120 -17.69 26.33 -34.44
N ARG A 121 -18.93 26.55 -34.00
CA ARG A 121 -19.70 25.53 -33.29
C ARG A 121 -19.99 24.30 -34.15
N ILE A 122 -20.28 24.48 -35.43
CA ILE A 122 -20.42 23.38 -36.41
C ILE A 122 -19.11 22.59 -36.47
N ALA A 123 -17.97 23.28 -36.62
CA ALA A 123 -16.68 22.61 -36.67
C ALA A 123 -16.39 21.80 -35.39
N GLU A 124 -16.68 22.35 -34.21
CA GLU A 124 -16.56 21.65 -32.92
C GLU A 124 -17.45 20.40 -32.85
N LEU A 125 -18.71 20.51 -33.27
CA LEU A 125 -19.67 19.41 -33.24
C LEU A 125 -19.30 18.29 -34.23
N CYS A 126 -18.86 18.65 -35.43
CA CYS A 126 -18.37 17.69 -36.43
C CYS A 126 -17.08 17.01 -35.97
N ALA A 127 -16.14 17.75 -35.37
CA ALA A 127 -14.94 17.17 -34.78
C ALA A 127 -15.28 16.17 -33.67
N ALA A 128 -16.23 16.52 -32.78
CA ALA A 128 -16.69 15.62 -31.74
C ALA A 128 -17.35 14.34 -32.30
N ALA A 129 -18.15 14.46 -33.37
CA ALA A 129 -18.76 13.31 -34.05
C ALA A 129 -17.68 12.39 -34.67
N LEU A 130 -16.69 12.97 -35.35
CA LEU A 130 -15.55 12.24 -35.93
C LEU A 130 -14.75 11.49 -34.85
N GLU A 131 -14.44 12.15 -33.72
CA GLU A 131 -13.71 11.52 -32.61
C GLU A 131 -14.48 10.33 -32.00
N ILE A 132 -15.81 10.42 -31.92
CA ILE A 132 -16.63 9.28 -31.46
C ILE A 132 -16.51 8.09 -32.41
N VAL A 133 -16.65 8.34 -33.72
CA VAL A 133 -16.53 7.29 -34.76
C VAL A 133 -15.13 6.69 -34.76
N GLU A 134 -14.08 7.52 -34.76
CA GLU A 134 -12.68 7.06 -34.72
C GLU A 134 -12.39 6.16 -33.52
N ARG A 135 -12.95 6.50 -32.33
CA ARG A 135 -12.82 5.65 -31.13
C ARG A 135 -13.55 4.32 -31.28
N ALA A 136 -14.73 4.31 -31.89
CA ALA A 136 -15.48 3.08 -32.14
C ALA A 136 -14.71 2.16 -33.10
N ASP A 137 -14.20 2.71 -34.21
CA ASP A 137 -13.41 1.97 -35.19
C ASP A 137 -12.10 1.44 -34.59
N ALA A 138 -11.40 2.27 -33.80
CA ALA A 138 -10.19 1.84 -33.11
C ALA A 138 -10.47 0.68 -32.14
N SER A 139 -11.60 0.70 -31.43
CA SER A 139 -12.02 -0.39 -30.55
C SER A 139 -12.31 -1.68 -31.33
N ALA A 140 -12.99 -1.58 -32.48
CA ALA A 140 -13.26 -2.75 -33.34
C ALA A 140 -11.95 -3.32 -33.93
N ALA A 141 -11.03 -2.46 -34.37
CA ALA A 141 -9.71 -2.85 -34.85
C ALA A 141 -8.87 -3.53 -33.75
N ALA A 142 -8.91 -3.01 -32.53
CA ALA A 142 -8.23 -3.61 -31.38
C ALA A 142 -8.80 -5.00 -31.03
N ALA A 143 -10.13 -5.17 -31.07
CA ALA A 143 -10.78 -6.47 -30.87
C ALA A 143 -10.32 -7.50 -31.91
N ARG A 144 -10.25 -7.11 -33.20
CA ARG A 144 -9.72 -7.98 -34.28
C ARG A 144 -8.26 -8.36 -34.07
N ALA A 145 -7.44 -7.40 -33.64
CA ALA A 145 -6.04 -7.67 -33.35
C ALA A 145 -5.88 -8.67 -32.20
N ALA A 146 -6.65 -8.50 -31.12
CA ALA A 146 -6.66 -9.39 -29.97
C ALA A 146 -7.14 -10.80 -30.32
N GLU A 147 -8.18 -10.93 -31.16
CA GLU A 147 -8.66 -12.22 -31.65
C GLU A 147 -7.59 -12.94 -32.47
N ARG A 148 -6.94 -12.25 -33.43
CA ARG A 148 -5.88 -12.86 -34.25
C ARG A 148 -4.72 -13.37 -33.40
N ASP A 149 -4.32 -12.58 -32.41
CA ASP A 149 -3.30 -12.98 -31.44
C ASP A 149 -3.75 -14.19 -30.61
N ALA A 150 -5.01 -14.20 -30.16
CA ALA A 150 -5.60 -15.32 -29.43
C ALA A 150 -5.63 -16.62 -30.26
N VAL A 151 -5.96 -16.55 -31.57
CA VAL A 151 -5.88 -17.68 -32.51
C VAL A 151 -4.46 -18.24 -32.58
N GLY A 152 -3.45 -17.37 -32.61
CA GLY A 152 -2.04 -17.77 -32.62
C GLY A 152 -1.59 -18.42 -31.32
N ARG A 153 -2.04 -17.91 -30.16
CA ARG A 153 -1.61 -18.37 -28.83
C ARG A 153 -2.29 -19.62 -28.32
N LEU A 154 -3.56 -19.83 -28.66
CA LEU A 154 -4.37 -20.90 -28.09
C LEU A 154 -3.77 -22.32 -28.27
N PRO A 155 -3.20 -22.70 -29.44
CA PRO A 155 -2.55 -24.00 -29.59
C PRO A 155 -1.38 -24.20 -28.63
N GLN A 156 -0.54 -23.17 -28.42
CA GLN A 156 0.60 -23.26 -27.50
C GLN A 156 0.14 -23.40 -26.05
N LEU A 157 -0.95 -22.72 -25.67
CA LEU A 157 -1.52 -22.86 -24.33
C LEU A 157 -2.10 -24.27 -24.10
N ARG A 158 -2.71 -24.88 -25.12
CA ARG A 158 -3.19 -26.27 -25.05
C ARG A 158 -2.05 -27.28 -24.91
N GLU A 159 -0.98 -27.12 -25.69
CA GLU A 159 0.23 -27.93 -25.55
C GLU A 159 0.83 -27.80 -24.14
N ARG A 160 0.89 -26.56 -23.62
CA ARG A 160 1.36 -26.29 -22.26
C ARG A 160 0.46 -26.93 -21.20
N ALA A 161 -0.87 -26.90 -21.37
CA ALA A 161 -1.80 -27.56 -20.47
C ALA A 161 -1.55 -29.08 -20.44
N ALA A 162 -1.42 -29.73 -21.60
CA ALA A 162 -1.12 -31.16 -21.69
C ALA A 162 0.23 -31.53 -21.05
N ALA A 163 1.25 -30.69 -21.23
CA ALA A 163 2.55 -30.89 -20.57
C ALA A 163 2.45 -30.78 -19.04
N LEU A 164 1.66 -29.83 -18.52
CA LEU A 164 1.43 -29.69 -17.09
C LEU A 164 0.61 -30.85 -16.50
N GLU A 165 -0.36 -31.39 -17.25
CA GLU A 165 -1.10 -32.60 -16.84
C GLU A 165 -0.19 -33.82 -16.73
N ALA A 166 0.71 -34.02 -17.70
CA ALA A 166 1.69 -35.11 -17.66
C ALA A 166 2.64 -34.97 -16.45
N ARG A 167 3.17 -33.77 -16.22
CA ARG A 167 4.01 -33.47 -15.05
C ARG A 167 3.27 -33.66 -13.74
N HIS A 168 1.99 -33.29 -13.66
CA HIS A 168 1.17 -33.52 -12.48
C HIS A 168 1.03 -35.01 -12.16
N ALA A 169 0.80 -35.87 -13.17
CA ALA A 169 0.75 -37.32 -12.96
C ALA A 169 2.12 -37.89 -12.50
N GLU A 170 3.23 -37.38 -13.03
CA GLU A 170 4.57 -37.73 -12.59
C GLU A 170 4.82 -37.32 -11.13
N ALA A 171 4.43 -36.09 -10.74
CA ALA A 171 4.55 -35.60 -9.37
C ALA A 171 3.78 -36.45 -8.36
N LEU A 172 2.57 -36.94 -8.73
CA LEU A 172 1.82 -37.86 -7.87
C LEU A 172 2.55 -39.20 -7.68
N THR A 173 3.17 -39.73 -8.74
CA THR A 173 3.98 -40.96 -8.66
C THR A 173 5.23 -40.74 -7.79
N GLN A 174 5.85 -39.56 -7.90
CA GLN A 174 6.97 -39.18 -7.04
C GLN A 174 6.55 -39.12 -5.57
N PHE A 175 5.37 -38.59 -5.25
CA PHE A 175 4.88 -38.59 -3.87
C PHE A 175 4.75 -39.99 -3.27
N ASP A 176 4.35 -40.99 -4.05
CA ASP A 176 4.29 -42.37 -3.56
C ASP A 176 5.69 -42.90 -3.21
N ALA A 177 6.70 -42.57 -4.02
CA ALA A 177 8.10 -42.91 -3.71
C ALA A 177 8.59 -42.18 -2.45
N VAL A 178 8.33 -40.88 -2.32
CA VAL A 178 8.74 -40.05 -1.18
C VAL A 178 8.02 -40.46 0.12
N ALA A 179 6.77 -40.92 0.02
CA ALA A 179 5.98 -41.42 1.15
C ALA A 179 6.54 -42.72 1.76
N THR A 180 7.47 -43.41 1.09
CA THR A 180 8.20 -44.53 1.69
C THR A 180 9.33 -44.09 2.62
N ARG A 181 9.78 -42.83 2.49
CA ARG A 181 10.94 -42.25 3.20
C ARG A 181 10.53 -41.23 4.25
N TYR A 182 9.40 -40.54 4.07
CA TYR A 182 8.94 -39.45 4.92
C TYR A 182 7.49 -39.64 5.37
N ALA A 183 7.14 -39.05 6.51
CA ALA A 183 5.79 -39.08 7.04
C ALA A 183 4.81 -38.31 6.14
N GLU A 184 3.54 -38.73 6.15
CA GLU A 184 2.47 -38.07 5.39
C GLU A 184 2.30 -36.58 5.78
N SER A 185 2.55 -36.22 7.05
CA SER A 185 2.53 -34.83 7.50
C SER A 185 3.58 -33.95 6.81
N ALA A 186 4.73 -34.53 6.45
CA ALA A 186 5.79 -33.83 5.74
C ALA A 186 5.42 -33.54 4.28
N LEU A 187 4.54 -34.36 3.70
CA LEU A 187 4.05 -34.23 2.33
C LEU A 187 2.79 -33.39 2.20
N ALA A 188 2.04 -33.17 3.29
CA ALA A 188 0.74 -32.50 3.28
C ALA A 188 0.74 -31.19 2.48
N SER A 189 1.68 -30.28 2.74
CA SER A 189 1.77 -29.00 2.02
C SER A 189 2.04 -29.16 0.52
N SER A 190 2.81 -30.18 0.13
CA SER A 190 3.14 -30.44 -1.27
C SER A 190 1.98 -31.12 -2.01
N ARG A 191 1.24 -31.99 -1.32
CA ARG A 191 -0.01 -32.57 -1.84
C ARG A 191 -1.08 -31.50 -2.01
N ASP A 192 -1.21 -30.57 -1.08
CA ASP A 192 -2.13 -29.43 -1.22
C ASP A 192 -1.77 -28.56 -2.42
N ALA A 193 -0.47 -28.34 -2.67
CA ALA A 193 0.00 -27.63 -3.87
C ALA A 193 -0.36 -28.38 -5.15
N ALA A 194 -0.14 -29.70 -5.20
CA ALA A 194 -0.57 -30.52 -6.35
C ALA A 194 -2.09 -30.48 -6.56
N ALA A 195 -2.89 -30.53 -5.49
CA ALA A 195 -4.35 -30.39 -5.57
C ALA A 195 -4.78 -29.02 -6.12
N ARG A 196 -4.10 -27.93 -5.72
CA ARG A 196 -4.34 -26.59 -6.29
C ARG A 196 -3.91 -26.51 -7.76
N ALA A 197 -2.83 -27.17 -8.15
CA ALA A 197 -2.41 -27.28 -9.54
C ALA A 197 -3.46 -28.02 -10.38
N ALA A 198 -3.98 -29.16 -9.88
CA ALA A 198 -5.06 -29.91 -10.53
C ALA A 198 -6.34 -29.08 -10.69
N ALA A 199 -6.74 -28.34 -9.65
CA ALA A 199 -7.90 -27.45 -9.72
C ALA A 199 -7.71 -26.32 -10.75
N ALA A 200 -6.50 -25.77 -10.85
CA ALA A 200 -6.17 -24.78 -11.86
C ALA A 200 -6.17 -25.38 -13.28
N LEU A 201 -5.69 -26.60 -13.48
CA LEU A 201 -5.77 -27.30 -14.77
C LEU A 201 -7.23 -27.59 -15.16
N ALA A 202 -8.06 -28.02 -14.22
CA ALA A 202 -9.49 -28.22 -14.47
C ALA A 202 -10.21 -26.90 -14.84
N GLU A 203 -9.83 -25.78 -14.24
CA GLU A 203 -10.29 -24.45 -14.66
C GLU A 203 -9.78 -24.09 -16.06
N ALA A 204 -8.50 -24.34 -16.36
CA ALA A 204 -7.94 -24.10 -17.68
C ALA A 204 -8.73 -24.85 -18.78
N LEU A 205 -9.08 -26.12 -18.55
CA LEU A 205 -9.91 -26.90 -19.46
C LEU A 205 -11.32 -26.32 -19.66
N ARG A 206 -11.94 -25.82 -18.58
CA ARG A 206 -13.26 -25.16 -18.67
C ARG A 206 -13.18 -23.86 -19.47
N ILE A 207 -12.13 -23.06 -19.25
CA ILE A 207 -11.90 -21.83 -20.01
C ILE A 207 -11.63 -22.14 -21.48
N ASP A 208 -10.80 -23.14 -21.79
CA ASP A 208 -10.51 -23.54 -23.17
C ASP A 208 -11.76 -24.03 -23.90
N ALA A 209 -12.57 -24.86 -23.25
CA ALA A 209 -13.85 -25.33 -23.80
C ALA A 209 -14.83 -24.17 -24.09
N GLY A 210 -14.78 -23.10 -23.29
CA GLY A 210 -15.59 -21.89 -23.45
C GLY A 210 -14.94 -20.79 -24.29
N ALA A 211 -13.69 -20.96 -24.75
CA ALA A 211 -12.97 -19.92 -25.49
C ALA A 211 -13.49 -19.75 -26.93
N ALA A 212 -14.14 -20.78 -27.48
CA ALA A 212 -14.86 -20.68 -28.74
C ALA A 212 -16.23 -20.05 -28.53
N SER A 213 -16.49 -18.92 -29.18
CA SER A 213 -17.81 -18.28 -29.16
C SER A 213 -18.80 -19.03 -30.07
N THR A 214 -20.09 -18.77 -29.87
CA THR A 214 -21.18 -19.27 -30.72
C THR A 214 -21.08 -18.82 -32.18
N THR A 215 -20.33 -17.74 -32.47
CA THR A 215 -20.10 -17.22 -33.82
C THR A 215 -18.82 -17.78 -34.46
N GLY A 216 -18.07 -18.63 -33.75
CA GLY A 216 -16.81 -19.20 -34.22
C GLY A 216 -15.58 -18.32 -33.97
N ALA A 217 -15.76 -17.08 -33.49
CA ALA A 217 -14.69 -16.19 -33.06
C ALA A 217 -14.12 -16.63 -31.69
N LEU A 218 -12.84 -16.38 -31.45
CA LEU A 218 -12.21 -16.66 -30.16
C LEU A 218 -12.35 -15.49 -29.19
N ASP A 219 -12.74 -15.76 -27.95
CA ASP A 219 -12.70 -14.77 -26.87
C ASP A 219 -11.24 -14.55 -26.43
N ALA A 220 -10.64 -13.46 -26.90
CA ALA A 220 -9.27 -13.09 -26.52
C ALA A 220 -9.10 -12.92 -25.00
N ALA A 221 -10.14 -12.47 -24.28
CA ALA A 221 -10.08 -12.36 -22.83
C ALA A 221 -10.07 -13.75 -22.16
N ALA A 222 -10.79 -14.73 -22.72
CA ALA A 222 -10.70 -16.12 -22.26
C ALA A 222 -9.29 -16.69 -22.46
N VAL A 223 -8.66 -16.44 -23.61
CA VAL A 223 -7.28 -16.90 -23.87
C VAL A 223 -6.27 -16.25 -22.90
N SER A 224 -6.40 -14.96 -22.60
CA SER A 224 -5.58 -14.32 -21.57
C SER A 224 -5.84 -14.87 -20.16
N ARG A 225 -7.10 -15.18 -19.81
CA ARG A 225 -7.43 -15.84 -18.53
C ARG A 225 -6.82 -17.25 -18.47
N LEU A 226 -6.90 -18.01 -19.56
CA LEU A 226 -6.31 -19.35 -19.67
C LEU A 226 -4.81 -19.30 -19.39
N GLU A 227 -4.09 -18.37 -20.02
CA GLU A 227 -2.66 -18.17 -19.80
C GLU A 227 -2.33 -17.89 -18.32
N ALA A 228 -3.09 -16.99 -17.68
CA ALA A 228 -2.90 -16.68 -16.26
C ALA A 228 -3.17 -17.88 -15.35
N VAL A 229 -4.19 -18.68 -15.64
CA VAL A 229 -4.53 -19.90 -14.89
C VAL A 229 -3.46 -20.98 -15.09
N LEU A 230 -2.95 -21.18 -16.30
CA LEU A 230 -1.84 -22.10 -16.57
C LEU A 230 -0.54 -21.66 -15.89
N ALA A 231 -0.26 -20.36 -15.84
CA ALA A 231 0.88 -19.84 -15.09
C ALA A 231 0.74 -20.09 -13.58
N ARG A 232 -0.49 -20.03 -13.03
CA ARG A 232 -0.76 -20.42 -11.64
C ARG A 232 -0.57 -21.92 -11.44
N ALA A 233 -1.13 -22.76 -12.30
CA ALA A 233 -0.98 -24.21 -12.23
C ALA A 233 0.50 -24.62 -12.23
N GLU A 234 1.31 -23.99 -13.08
CA GLU A 234 2.75 -24.24 -13.17
C GLU A 234 3.50 -23.89 -11.87
N ARG A 235 3.18 -22.77 -11.23
CA ARG A 235 3.81 -22.40 -9.93
C ARG A 235 3.48 -23.40 -8.84
N GLU A 236 2.20 -23.75 -8.69
CA GLU A 236 1.75 -24.71 -7.68
C GLU A 236 2.36 -26.11 -7.93
N LEU A 237 2.50 -26.50 -9.20
CA LEU A 237 3.14 -27.76 -9.57
C LEU A 237 4.65 -27.74 -9.32
N ALA A 238 5.34 -26.64 -9.62
CA ALA A 238 6.77 -26.51 -9.30
C ALA A 238 7.03 -26.60 -7.78
N ASP A 239 6.13 -26.02 -6.97
CA ASP A 239 6.20 -26.16 -5.50
C ASP A 239 6.01 -27.62 -5.08
N ALA A 240 5.06 -28.35 -5.69
CA ALA A 240 4.86 -29.77 -5.45
C ALA A 240 6.07 -30.63 -5.84
N GLU A 241 6.63 -30.43 -7.04
CA GLU A 241 7.82 -31.14 -7.56
C GLU A 241 9.10 -30.88 -6.73
N SER A 242 9.15 -29.76 -6.00
CA SER A 242 10.26 -29.44 -5.11
C SER A 242 10.23 -30.19 -3.76
N ALA A 243 9.17 -30.97 -3.48
CA ALA A 243 8.95 -31.62 -2.19
C ALA A 243 10.13 -32.48 -1.73
N GLU A 244 10.58 -33.41 -2.58
CA GLU A 244 11.65 -34.34 -2.22
C GLU A 244 12.94 -33.61 -1.86
N ARG A 245 13.40 -32.68 -2.72
CA ARG A 245 14.59 -31.88 -2.45
C ARG A 245 14.48 -31.10 -1.14
N ARG A 246 13.33 -30.46 -0.89
CA ARG A 246 13.11 -29.72 0.37
C ARG A 246 13.16 -30.63 1.60
N LEU A 247 12.62 -31.85 1.50
CA LEU A 247 12.65 -32.83 2.59
C LEU A 247 14.04 -33.42 2.80
N ASP A 248 14.80 -33.66 1.73
CA ASP A 248 16.19 -34.11 1.78
C ASP A 248 17.09 -33.03 2.42
N ASP A 249 16.97 -31.78 1.97
CA ASP A 249 17.71 -30.64 2.52
C ASP A 249 17.36 -30.42 3.99
N ALA A 250 16.07 -30.51 4.34
CA ALA A 250 15.62 -30.39 5.72
C ALA A 250 16.21 -31.53 6.59
N ALA A 251 16.22 -32.77 6.08
CA ALA A 251 16.79 -33.91 6.78
C ALA A 251 18.31 -33.77 6.96
N ALA A 252 19.03 -33.29 5.95
CA ALA A 252 20.47 -33.05 6.03
C ALA A 252 20.82 -32.00 7.09
N ALA A 253 20.05 -30.91 7.15
CA ALA A 253 20.29 -29.82 8.10
C ALA A 253 19.89 -30.14 9.56
N LEU A 254 19.13 -31.22 9.80
CA LEU A 254 18.71 -31.60 11.16
C LEU A 254 19.89 -31.91 12.09
N THR A 255 20.93 -32.57 11.58
CA THR A 255 22.09 -32.92 12.40
C THR A 255 22.75 -31.67 12.97
N ASP A 256 22.90 -30.64 12.13
CA ASP A 256 23.48 -29.36 12.53
C ASP A 256 22.56 -28.59 13.49
N ASP A 257 21.23 -28.61 13.26
CA ASP A 257 20.24 -28.01 14.17
C ASP A 257 20.29 -28.66 15.57
N GLU A 258 20.39 -29.98 15.63
CA GLU A 258 20.48 -30.73 16.89
C GLU A 258 21.80 -30.46 17.63
N GLN A 259 22.92 -30.39 16.91
CA GLN A 259 24.22 -30.01 17.49
C GLN A 259 24.20 -28.58 18.05
N ARG A 260 23.62 -27.63 17.32
CA ARG A 260 23.46 -26.24 17.79
C ARG A 260 22.62 -26.18 19.06
N LEU A 261 21.48 -26.88 19.09
CA LEU A 261 20.63 -26.92 20.27
C LEU A 261 21.33 -27.59 21.46
N ALA A 262 22.11 -28.66 21.22
CA ALA A 262 22.88 -29.32 22.27
C ALA A 262 23.96 -28.41 22.87
N ALA A 263 24.66 -27.63 22.04
CA ALA A 263 25.64 -26.64 22.51
C ALA A 263 24.97 -25.52 23.32
N ALA A 264 23.85 -24.99 22.84
CA ALA A 264 23.07 -23.97 23.56
C ALA A 264 22.56 -24.50 24.91
N LEU A 265 22.11 -25.76 24.94
CA LEU A 265 21.66 -26.44 26.15
C LEU A 265 22.78 -26.58 27.20
N ALA A 266 24.00 -26.92 26.77
CA ALA A 266 25.15 -27.00 27.68
C ALA A 266 25.49 -25.63 28.29
N ALA A 267 25.47 -24.57 27.48
CA ALA A 267 25.66 -23.20 27.97
C ALA A 267 24.55 -22.78 28.94
N ALA A 268 23.29 -23.07 28.61
CA ALA A 268 22.15 -22.75 29.46
C ALA A 268 22.18 -23.47 30.82
N ARG A 269 22.62 -24.74 30.86
CA ARG A 269 22.82 -25.46 32.13
C ARG A 269 23.87 -24.79 33.02
N THR A 270 24.96 -24.31 32.43
CA THR A 270 26.01 -23.60 33.18
C THR A 270 25.47 -22.31 33.79
N GLU A 271 24.65 -21.56 33.05
CA GLU A 271 24.01 -20.34 33.56
C GLU A 271 22.97 -20.67 34.65
N ALA A 272 22.18 -21.72 34.47
CA ALA A 272 21.21 -22.17 35.47
C ALA A 272 21.91 -22.54 36.79
N ASP A 273 23.02 -23.26 36.74
CA ASP A 273 23.84 -23.62 37.92
C ASP A 273 24.43 -22.38 38.61
N ALA A 274 24.77 -21.34 37.84
CA ALA A 274 25.23 -20.07 38.40
C ALA A 274 24.09 -19.31 39.09
N ALA A 275 22.92 -19.20 38.44
CA ALA A 275 21.74 -18.54 38.97
C ALA A 275 21.18 -19.23 40.24
N ALA A 276 21.34 -20.55 40.36
CA ALA A 276 20.91 -21.33 41.52
C ALA A 276 21.54 -20.86 42.85
N ARG A 277 22.65 -20.11 42.81
CA ARG A 277 23.32 -19.59 44.01
C ARG A 277 22.60 -18.41 44.65
N ASP A 278 21.75 -17.70 43.91
CA ASP A 278 21.14 -16.42 44.31
C ASP A 278 19.60 -16.43 44.25
N LEU A 279 18.97 -17.60 44.40
CA LEU A 279 17.51 -17.80 44.31
C LEU A 279 16.68 -17.08 45.40
N ALA A 280 17.31 -16.31 46.30
CA ALA A 280 16.59 -15.47 47.25
C ALA A 280 15.86 -14.29 46.57
N ASP A 281 16.32 -13.82 45.40
CA ASP A 281 15.60 -12.81 44.60
C ASP A 281 14.42 -13.47 43.86
N PRO A 282 13.17 -13.03 44.10
CA PRO A 282 12.00 -13.66 43.49
C PRO A 282 11.97 -13.63 41.97
N ARG A 283 12.55 -12.59 41.33
CA ARG A 283 12.57 -12.48 39.87
C ARG A 283 13.61 -13.40 39.26
N LEU A 284 14.78 -13.55 39.89
CA LEU A 284 15.80 -14.50 39.47
C LEU A 284 15.31 -15.94 39.68
N SER A 285 14.61 -16.22 40.79
CA SER A 285 13.98 -17.53 41.02
C SER A 285 12.98 -17.87 39.92
N ALA A 286 12.06 -16.97 39.60
CA ALA A 286 11.09 -17.18 38.53
C ALA A 286 11.76 -17.36 37.15
N ALA A 287 12.78 -16.56 36.83
CA ALA A 287 13.53 -16.71 35.59
C ALA A 287 14.29 -18.05 35.51
N ALA A 288 14.86 -18.51 36.63
CA ALA A 288 15.56 -19.78 36.72
C ALA A 288 14.61 -20.98 36.58
N GLU A 289 13.38 -20.90 37.11
CA GLU A 289 12.34 -21.91 36.91
C GLU A 289 11.94 -22.04 35.43
N GLU A 290 11.72 -20.91 34.75
CA GLU A 290 11.42 -20.90 33.30
C GLU A 290 12.60 -21.44 32.47
N LEU A 291 13.84 -21.09 32.83
CA LEU A 291 15.03 -21.65 32.19
C LEU A 291 15.11 -23.17 32.43
N GLY A 292 14.84 -23.64 33.64
CA GLY A 292 14.77 -25.07 33.95
C GLY A 292 13.73 -25.81 33.11
N ALA A 293 12.53 -25.23 32.95
CA ALA A 293 11.48 -25.78 32.09
C ALA A 293 11.91 -25.82 30.61
N ALA A 294 12.57 -24.78 30.11
CA ALA A 294 13.11 -24.74 28.76
C ALA A 294 14.22 -25.79 28.55
N ILE A 295 15.16 -25.92 29.49
CA ILE A 295 16.22 -26.93 29.49
C ILE A 295 15.61 -28.35 29.45
N ALA A 296 14.59 -28.61 30.26
CA ALA A 296 13.90 -29.90 30.29
C ALA A 296 13.23 -30.21 28.94
N ALA A 297 12.54 -29.24 28.34
CA ALA A 297 11.89 -29.38 27.04
C ALA A 297 12.90 -29.65 25.91
N CYS A 298 14.02 -28.91 25.87
CA CYS A 298 15.09 -29.13 24.90
C CYS A 298 15.75 -30.51 25.08
N SER A 299 16.03 -30.90 26.33
CA SER A 299 16.62 -32.20 26.65
C SER A 299 15.71 -33.34 26.20
N ALA A 300 14.41 -33.24 26.47
CA ALA A 300 13.42 -34.23 26.05
C ALA A 300 13.31 -34.30 24.52
N ALA A 301 13.38 -33.17 23.82
CA ALA A 301 13.34 -33.15 22.36
C ALA A 301 14.57 -33.80 21.74
N LEU A 302 15.78 -33.52 22.23
CA LEU A 302 17.03 -34.15 21.76
C LEU A 302 17.10 -35.65 22.08
N ALA A 303 16.53 -36.09 23.21
CA ALA A 303 16.48 -37.50 23.59
C ALA A 303 15.36 -38.29 22.89
N GLN A 304 14.45 -37.60 22.19
CA GLN A 304 13.31 -38.25 21.54
C GLN A 304 13.80 -39.10 20.36
N ALA A 305 13.68 -40.42 20.48
CA ALA A 305 13.90 -41.34 19.37
C ALA A 305 12.81 -41.13 18.30
N PRO A 306 13.16 -41.16 17.00
CA PRO A 306 12.18 -41.10 15.94
C PRO A 306 11.23 -42.30 16.01
N THR A 307 9.93 -42.03 15.97
CA THR A 307 8.88 -43.05 15.92
C THR A 307 8.23 -43.03 14.54
N GLY A 308 8.43 -44.08 13.75
CA GLY A 308 7.90 -44.15 12.39
C GLY A 308 8.73 -43.36 11.37
N LEU A 309 8.09 -42.98 10.26
CA LEU A 309 8.75 -42.21 9.20
C LEU A 309 9.02 -40.76 9.68
N PRO A 310 10.15 -40.15 9.27
CA PRO A 310 10.53 -38.82 9.71
C PRO A 310 9.68 -37.72 9.06
N ASP A 311 9.42 -36.67 9.83
CA ASP A 311 8.98 -35.36 9.33
C ASP A 311 10.07 -34.32 9.64
N PRO A 312 11.03 -34.12 8.71
CA PRO A 312 12.18 -33.26 8.98
C PRO A 312 11.79 -31.78 9.11
N VAL A 313 10.76 -31.33 8.40
CA VAL A 313 10.29 -29.95 8.44
C VAL A 313 9.65 -29.65 9.79
N ALA A 314 8.77 -30.52 10.28
CA ALA A 314 8.17 -30.37 11.60
C ALA A 314 9.22 -30.49 12.72
N ARG A 315 10.18 -31.40 12.57
CA ARG A 315 11.30 -31.54 13.52
C ARG A 315 12.14 -30.27 13.59
N GLN A 316 12.54 -29.70 12.45
CA GLN A 316 13.28 -28.44 12.41
C GLN A 316 12.50 -27.29 13.05
N ALA A 317 11.21 -27.14 12.69
CA ALA A 317 10.36 -26.10 13.26
C ALA A 317 10.28 -26.20 14.79
N ARG A 318 10.17 -27.43 15.31
CA ARG A 318 10.18 -27.70 16.76
C ARG A 318 11.52 -27.36 17.42
N LEU A 319 12.65 -27.75 16.80
CA LEU A 319 13.98 -27.43 17.34
C LEU A 319 14.23 -25.92 17.39
N ARG A 320 13.82 -25.18 16.34
CA ARG A 320 13.91 -23.70 16.32
C ARG A 320 13.05 -23.07 17.42
N ALA A 321 11.79 -23.47 17.55
CA ALA A 321 10.91 -22.95 18.61
C ALA A 321 11.46 -23.23 20.02
N LEU A 322 12.09 -24.37 20.23
CA LEU A 322 12.76 -24.71 21.49
C LEU A 322 14.02 -23.87 21.74
N HIS A 323 14.82 -23.64 20.69
CA HIS A 323 15.97 -22.76 20.76
C HIS A 323 15.55 -21.33 21.14
N ASP A 324 14.55 -20.76 20.46
CA ASP A 324 14.04 -19.41 20.75
C ASP A 324 13.51 -19.29 22.20
N ARG A 325 12.82 -20.33 22.68
CA ARG A 325 12.35 -20.39 24.07
C ARG A 325 13.51 -20.45 25.06
N LEU A 326 14.55 -21.26 24.77
CA LEU A 326 15.74 -21.37 25.60
C LEU A 326 16.49 -20.03 25.68
N ASP A 327 16.68 -19.37 24.54
CA ASP A 327 17.35 -18.07 24.47
C ASP A 327 16.57 -16.97 25.20
N THR A 328 15.24 -16.98 25.09
CA THR A 328 14.38 -16.05 25.82
C THR A 328 14.53 -16.24 27.33
N ALA A 329 14.43 -17.48 27.81
CA ALA A 329 14.59 -17.79 29.24
C ALA A 329 15.99 -17.45 29.76
N LEU A 330 17.02 -17.74 28.95
CA LEU A 330 18.41 -17.41 29.28
C LEU A 330 18.64 -15.90 29.39
N ALA A 331 18.03 -15.13 28.49
CA ALA A 331 18.09 -13.68 28.53
C ALA A 331 17.43 -13.11 29.79
N GLU A 332 16.30 -13.69 30.25
CA GLU A 332 15.66 -13.29 31.51
C GLU A 332 16.53 -13.58 32.72
N VAL A 333 17.16 -14.75 32.79
CA VAL A 333 18.11 -15.08 33.88
C VAL A 333 19.27 -14.10 33.90
N ARG A 334 19.87 -13.80 32.75
CA ARG A 334 20.96 -12.81 32.64
C ARG A 334 20.54 -11.40 33.04
N ARG A 335 19.33 -10.97 32.65
CA ARG A 335 18.78 -9.67 33.06
C ARG A 335 18.56 -9.60 34.57
N ALA A 336 18.01 -10.65 35.17
CA ALA A 336 17.79 -10.73 36.61
C ALA A 336 19.11 -10.78 37.40
N GLY A 337 20.06 -11.62 36.98
CA GLY A 337 21.39 -11.72 37.58
C GLY A 337 22.20 -10.44 37.45
N GLY A 338 22.24 -9.85 36.25
CA GLY A 338 22.94 -8.57 36.02
C GLY A 338 22.38 -7.41 36.84
N ARG A 339 21.08 -7.41 37.17
CA ARG A 339 20.49 -6.45 38.10
C ARG A 339 21.05 -6.60 39.52
N LEU A 340 21.17 -7.84 40.01
CA LEU A 340 21.72 -8.13 41.34
C LEU A 340 23.21 -7.78 41.41
N ASP A 341 23.98 -8.19 40.42
CA ASP A 341 25.43 -7.91 40.36
C ASP A 341 25.70 -6.41 40.24
N GLY A 342 24.91 -5.71 39.42
CA GLY A 342 24.96 -4.25 39.33
C GLY A 342 24.63 -3.58 40.67
N ALA A 343 23.61 -4.07 41.38
CA ALA A 343 23.25 -3.54 42.70
C ALA A 343 24.37 -3.77 43.73
N ARG A 344 24.94 -4.99 43.79
CA ARG A 344 26.06 -5.36 44.66
C ARG A 344 27.29 -4.49 44.40
N SER A 345 27.65 -4.30 43.14
CA SER A 345 28.80 -3.49 42.73
C SER A 345 28.63 -2.01 43.11
N ALA A 346 27.41 -1.46 42.95
CA ALA A 346 27.13 -0.06 43.25
C ALA A 346 26.91 0.23 44.75
N LEU A 347 26.52 -0.77 45.55
CA LEU A 347 26.14 -0.61 46.95
C LEU A 347 27.26 -0.01 47.81
N ALA A 348 28.50 -0.50 47.69
CA ALA A 348 29.62 0.00 48.48
C ALA A 348 29.89 1.49 48.24
N GLY A 349 29.82 1.93 46.98
CA GLY A 349 29.95 3.34 46.63
C GLY A 349 28.79 4.19 47.16
N ALA A 350 27.55 3.70 47.03
CA ALA A 350 26.37 4.40 47.51
C ALA A 350 26.38 4.57 49.05
N LEU A 351 26.81 3.55 49.80
CA LEU A 351 26.99 3.63 51.24
C LEU A 351 28.06 4.65 51.63
N SER A 352 29.21 4.64 50.95
CA SER A 352 30.29 5.62 51.17
C SER A 352 29.84 7.07 50.94
N ILE A 353 29.08 7.31 49.87
CA ILE A 353 28.49 8.63 49.59
C ILE A 353 27.52 9.02 50.70
N ALA A 354 26.58 8.14 51.05
CA ALA A 354 25.60 8.41 52.12
C ALA A 354 26.29 8.75 53.45
N GLU A 355 27.30 7.99 53.84
CA GLU A 355 28.10 8.23 55.05
C GLU A 355 28.86 9.54 55.02
N HIS A 356 29.39 9.93 53.86
CA HIS A 356 30.09 11.20 53.71
C HIS A 356 29.13 12.39 53.82
N THR A 357 28.04 12.39 53.04
CA THR A 357 27.04 13.46 53.05
C THR A 357 26.39 13.61 54.42
N LEU A 358 26.14 12.50 55.13
CA LEU A 358 25.58 12.52 56.48
C LEU A 358 26.54 13.20 57.48
N ARG A 359 27.84 12.88 57.41
CA ARG A 359 28.86 13.55 58.24
C ARG A 359 28.96 15.04 57.93
N GLU A 360 28.87 15.43 56.67
CA GLU A 360 28.89 16.84 56.27
C GLU A 360 27.68 17.60 56.79
N ALA A 361 26.48 17.06 56.58
CA ALA A 361 25.22 17.63 57.07
C ALA A 361 25.24 17.77 58.60
N SER A 362 25.67 16.73 59.31
CA SER A 362 25.84 16.73 60.77
C SER A 362 26.80 17.84 61.22
N ALA A 363 27.96 17.99 60.57
CA ALA A 363 28.93 19.03 60.90
C ALA A 363 28.42 20.46 60.63
N VAL A 364 27.57 20.68 59.62
CA VAL A 364 26.94 21.98 59.38
C VAL A 364 25.89 22.28 60.47
N ILE A 365 25.04 21.30 60.79
CA ILE A 365 24.01 21.41 61.84
C ILE A 365 24.66 21.70 63.21
N ASP A 366 25.77 21.04 63.54
CA ASP A 366 26.50 21.22 64.80
C ASP A 366 27.23 22.57 64.93
N ARG A 367 27.73 23.11 63.81
CA ARG A 367 28.31 24.47 63.77
C ARG A 367 27.23 25.54 63.90
N GLY A 368 26.02 25.27 63.41
CA GLY A 368 24.86 26.16 63.46
C GLY A 368 24.00 26.05 64.73
N ARG A 369 24.60 25.66 65.87
CA ARG A 369 23.88 25.45 67.13
C ARG A 369 23.06 26.69 67.52
N GLY A 370 21.73 26.55 67.51
CA GLY A 370 20.75 27.59 67.82
C GLY A 370 20.12 28.32 66.62
N ARG A 371 20.71 28.25 65.42
CA ARG A 371 20.18 28.89 64.20
C ARG A 371 19.56 27.91 63.21
N VAL A 372 20.03 26.67 63.19
CA VAL A 372 19.45 25.60 62.34
C VAL A 372 18.13 25.11 62.94
N GLY A 373 17.10 24.97 62.11
CA GLY A 373 15.73 24.62 62.46
C GLY A 373 15.49 23.12 62.72
N ALA A 374 14.24 22.78 63.08
CA ALA A 374 13.84 21.41 63.37
C ALA A 374 13.84 20.52 62.10
N ASP A 375 13.47 21.06 60.95
CA ASP A 375 13.33 20.30 59.70
C ASP A 375 14.66 19.68 59.24
N ALA A 376 15.77 20.44 59.30
CA ALA A 376 17.10 19.93 58.98
C ALA A 376 17.52 18.76 59.89
N ARG A 377 17.20 18.85 61.20
CA ARG A 377 17.51 17.78 62.17
C ARG A 377 16.67 16.54 61.94
N THR A 378 15.38 16.71 61.63
CA THR A 378 14.49 15.59 61.28
C THR A 378 14.99 14.88 60.02
N ARG A 379 15.38 15.62 58.98
CA ARG A 379 15.95 15.03 57.75
C ARG A 379 17.26 14.29 58.00
N LEU A 380 18.13 14.81 58.88
CA LEU A 380 19.35 14.11 59.30
C LEU A 380 19.01 12.79 60.01
N ALA A 381 18.10 12.81 60.98
CA ALA A 381 17.68 11.61 61.69
C ALA A 381 17.01 10.58 60.74
N ASP A 382 16.23 11.03 59.77
CA ASP A 382 15.65 10.17 58.74
C ASP A 382 16.73 9.52 57.85
N ALA A 383 17.76 10.29 57.49
CA ALA A 383 18.91 9.80 56.73
C ALA A 383 19.70 8.73 57.51
N GLU A 384 19.94 8.96 58.81
CA GLU A 384 20.60 8.00 59.71
C GLU A 384 19.82 6.68 59.79
N ARG A 385 18.49 6.75 59.98
CA ARG A 385 17.65 5.55 60.03
C ARG A 385 17.72 4.76 58.72
N GLU A 386 17.68 5.42 57.57
CA GLU A 386 17.73 4.73 56.27
C GLU A 386 19.11 4.15 55.94
N LEU A 387 20.20 4.77 56.43
CA LEU A 387 21.53 4.19 56.33
C LEU A 387 21.65 2.90 57.16
N VAL A 388 21.01 2.83 58.34
CA VAL A 388 20.95 1.60 59.13
C VAL A 388 20.16 0.52 58.39
N VAL A 389 19.00 0.85 57.81
CA VAL A 389 18.22 -0.07 56.98
C VAL A 389 19.08 -0.59 55.81
N ALA A 390 19.75 0.29 55.08
CA ALA A 390 20.59 -0.08 53.95
C ALA A 390 21.72 -1.08 54.30
N ARG A 391 22.28 -1.00 55.52
CA ARG A 391 23.34 -1.91 55.98
C ARG A 391 22.82 -3.27 56.44
N GLN A 392 21.57 -3.33 56.88
CA GLN A 392 20.95 -4.54 57.44
C GLN A 392 20.12 -5.30 56.40
N GLU A 393 19.79 -4.66 55.28
CA GLU A 393 18.98 -5.23 54.22
C GLU A 393 19.75 -6.31 53.44
N PRO A 394 19.28 -7.58 53.43
CA PRO A 394 19.93 -8.67 52.69
C PRO A 394 19.73 -8.59 51.17
N ASP A 395 18.65 -7.98 50.67
CA ASP A 395 18.46 -7.78 49.23
C ASP A 395 19.35 -6.62 48.74
N PRO A 396 20.34 -6.87 47.86
CA PRO A 396 21.24 -5.82 47.39
C PRO A 396 20.53 -4.68 46.64
N VAL A 397 19.39 -4.95 46.00
CA VAL A 397 18.61 -3.92 45.29
C VAL A 397 17.94 -3.00 46.31
N ALA A 398 17.24 -3.58 47.28
CA ALA A 398 16.61 -2.83 48.36
C ALA A 398 17.64 -2.06 49.21
N ALA A 399 18.79 -2.67 49.49
CA ALA A 399 19.91 -2.07 50.20
C ALA A 399 20.48 -0.85 49.44
N LEU A 400 20.69 -0.99 48.12
CA LEU A 400 21.18 0.12 47.28
C LEU A 400 20.18 1.27 47.23
N ASP A 401 18.89 0.98 47.09
CA ASP A 401 17.86 2.00 47.08
C ASP A 401 17.75 2.70 48.45
N ALA A 402 17.87 1.97 49.56
CA ALA A 402 17.94 2.55 50.90
C ALA A 402 19.18 3.45 51.09
N ALA A 403 20.36 3.02 50.60
CA ALA A 403 21.57 3.83 50.65
C ALA A 403 21.44 5.14 49.85
N ARG A 404 20.85 5.07 48.64
CA ARG A 404 20.56 6.26 47.82
C ARG A 404 19.56 7.20 48.50
N ARG A 405 18.50 6.65 49.10
CA ARG A 405 17.54 7.45 49.89
C ARG A 405 18.19 8.10 51.10
N ALA A 406 19.12 7.41 51.78
CA ALA A 406 19.89 7.98 52.89
C ALA A 406 20.76 9.16 52.43
N ALA A 407 21.49 9.00 51.32
CA ALA A 407 22.29 10.09 50.73
C ALA A 407 21.43 11.30 50.33
N ALA A 408 20.28 11.07 49.69
CA ALA A 408 19.37 12.15 49.31
C ALA A 408 18.83 12.93 50.52
N ARG A 409 18.39 12.22 51.57
CA ARG A 409 17.91 12.87 52.80
C ARG A 409 19.03 13.61 53.56
N ALA A 410 20.26 13.10 53.52
CA ALA A 410 21.41 13.79 54.09
C ALA A 410 21.72 15.08 53.34
N ALA A 411 21.63 15.08 52.00
CA ALA A 411 21.78 16.27 51.18
C ALA A 411 20.67 17.31 51.46
N ASP A 412 19.42 16.87 51.61
CA ASP A 412 18.31 17.74 52.00
C ASP A 412 18.56 18.39 53.38
N ALA A 413 19.09 17.61 54.34
CA ALA A 413 19.44 18.10 55.67
C ALA A 413 20.55 19.18 55.62
N ASP A 414 21.61 18.96 54.83
CA ASP A 414 22.68 19.94 54.61
C ASP A 414 22.14 21.22 53.95
N ALA A 415 21.31 21.10 52.92
CA ALA A 415 20.71 22.23 52.22
C ALA A 415 19.81 23.09 53.15
N LEU A 416 18.93 22.44 53.93
CA LEU A 416 18.10 23.12 54.92
C LEU A 416 18.95 23.82 55.98
N ALA A 417 19.99 23.15 56.49
CA ALA A 417 20.87 23.73 57.49
C ALA A 417 21.63 24.95 56.97
N ARG A 418 22.12 24.91 55.72
CA ARG A 418 22.77 26.08 55.08
C ARG A 418 21.80 27.20 54.82
N TYR A 419 20.57 26.89 54.41
CA TYR A 419 19.52 27.88 54.23
C TYR A 419 19.24 28.62 55.55
N ASP A 420 19.06 27.88 56.64
CA ASP A 420 18.84 28.45 57.98
C ASP A 420 20.01 29.29 58.47
N LEU A 421 21.24 28.97 58.07
CA LEU A 421 22.44 29.75 58.40
C LEU A 421 22.61 31.02 57.57
N SER A 422 21.95 31.11 56.41
CA SER A 422 21.96 32.29 55.54
C SER A 422 20.84 33.29 55.86
N ARG A 423 19.83 32.88 56.63
CA ARG A 423 18.91 33.77 57.34
C ARG A 423 19.53 34.30 58.62
#